data_AF-A0A6B0XYR2-F1
#
_entry.id   AF-A0A6B0XYR2-F1
#
_cell.length_a   1.000
_cell.length_b   1.000
_cell.length_c   1.000
_cell.angle_alpha   90.00
_cell.angle_beta   90.00
_cell.angle_gamma   90.00
#
_symmetry.space_group_name_H-M   'P 1'
#
loop_
_entity.id
_entity.type
_entity.pdbx_description
1 polymer ?
#
loop_
_entity_poly.entity_id
_entity_poly.type
_entity_poly.pdbx_seq_one_letter_code
_entity_poly.pdbx_strand_id
1 'polypeptide(L)'
;MKRLSPIVRLYLAYCVLWPLGLLVFLDDPPKAWELAFMQGSLFAMLLGACVELGAARSQKALLLLLVLAVLAGISTHALYYTQLGLVRTDKDLVVYPSWSDALYFSVVTFTTLGYGDLAPREEYRLVAAFQAIYGYVFLGAFVGTLVTVFNAAPRAPRR
;
A
#
# COMPACT_ATOMS: atom_id res chain seq x y z
N MET A 1 -16.78 26.25 -4.69
CA MET A 1 -15.89 25.07 -4.77
C MET A 1 -14.64 25.34 -3.95
N LYS A 2 -14.39 24.57 -2.87
CA LYS A 2 -13.18 24.80 -2.04
C LYS A 2 -11.95 24.34 -2.84
N ARG A 3 -10.99 25.26 -3.05
CA ARG A 3 -9.71 24.96 -3.72
C ARG A 3 -8.96 23.91 -2.92
N LEU A 4 -8.48 22.86 -3.60
CA LEU A 4 -7.56 21.89 -3.02
C LEU A 4 -6.31 22.60 -2.50
N SER A 5 -5.78 22.15 -1.36
CA SER A 5 -4.55 22.70 -0.79
C SER A 5 -3.40 22.55 -1.81
N PRO A 6 -2.39 23.45 -1.79
CA PRO A 6 -1.21 23.31 -2.64
C PRO A 6 -0.52 21.95 -2.46
N ILE A 7 -0.54 21.42 -1.24
CA ILE A 7 0.00 20.10 -0.88
C ILE A 7 -0.73 18.99 -1.63
N VAL A 8 -2.07 18.99 -1.64
CA VAL A 8 -2.86 17.97 -2.37
C VAL A 8 -2.65 18.03 -3.88
N ARG A 9 -2.36 19.21 -4.44
CA ARG A 9 -2.05 19.31 -5.87
C ARG A 9 -0.67 18.77 -6.21
N LEU A 10 0.33 19.03 -5.36
CA LEU A 10 1.64 18.41 -5.45
C LEU A 10 1.53 16.87 -5.30
N TYR A 11 0.63 16.43 -4.43
CA TYR A 11 0.33 15.03 -4.15
C TYR A 11 -0.28 14.30 -5.35
N LEU A 12 -1.31 14.86 -5.98
CA LEU A 12 -1.95 14.29 -7.17
C LEU A 12 -0.99 14.24 -8.37
N ALA A 13 -0.14 15.25 -8.52
CA ALA A 13 0.91 15.24 -9.54
C ALA A 13 1.91 14.10 -9.29
N TYR A 14 2.33 13.90 -8.04
CA TYR A 14 3.25 12.81 -7.69
C TYR A 14 2.63 11.42 -7.88
N CYS A 15 1.33 11.22 -7.62
CA CYS A 15 0.62 9.96 -7.91
C CYS A 15 0.63 9.57 -9.40
N VAL A 16 0.74 10.54 -10.31
CA VAL A 16 0.82 10.31 -11.76
C VAL A 16 2.28 10.14 -12.22
N LEU A 17 3.21 10.85 -11.57
CA LEU A 17 4.64 10.78 -11.87
C LEU A 17 5.33 9.55 -11.27
N TRP A 18 4.76 8.95 -10.23
CA TRP A 18 5.29 7.76 -9.58
C TRP A 18 5.27 6.50 -10.47
N PRO A 19 4.15 6.14 -11.14
CA PRO A 19 4.14 5.09 -12.15
C PRO A 19 5.07 5.36 -13.33
N LEU A 20 5.31 6.63 -13.66
CA LEU A 20 6.27 7.02 -14.71
C LEU A 20 7.71 6.75 -14.29
N GLY A 21 8.05 6.88 -13.00
CA GLY A 21 9.31 6.38 -12.46
C GLY A 21 9.46 4.89 -12.75
N LEU A 22 8.45 4.09 -12.39
CA LEU A 22 8.38 2.64 -12.67
C LEU A 22 8.60 2.28 -14.16
N LEU A 23 8.12 3.11 -15.09
CA LEU A 23 8.33 2.93 -16.54
C LEU A 23 9.76 3.26 -17.00
N VAL A 24 10.48 4.13 -16.30
CA VAL A 24 11.90 4.44 -16.57
C VAL A 24 12.82 3.31 -16.07
N PHE A 25 12.34 2.43 -15.19
CA PHE A 25 13.12 1.35 -14.56
C PHE A 25 12.97 -0.02 -15.26
N LEU A 26 12.47 -0.07 -16.50
CA LEU A 26 12.36 -1.31 -17.28
C LEU A 26 13.72 -1.86 -17.76
N ASP A 27 14.80 -1.08 -17.65
CA ASP A 27 16.11 -1.43 -18.21
C ASP A 27 17.16 -1.94 -17.18
N ASP A 28 17.03 -1.68 -15.87
CA ASP A 28 18.01 -2.13 -14.85
C ASP A 28 17.33 -2.33 -13.46
N PRO A 29 17.45 -3.50 -12.79
CA PRO A 29 16.79 -3.71 -11.49
C PRO A 29 17.38 -2.82 -10.37
N PRO A 30 16.52 -2.12 -9.61
CA PRO A 30 16.96 -1.14 -8.62
C PRO A 30 17.67 -1.77 -7.42
N LYS A 31 18.62 -1.04 -6.85
CA LYS A 31 19.28 -1.38 -5.58
C LYS A 31 18.30 -1.21 -4.42
N ALA A 32 18.50 -1.95 -3.33
CA ALA A 32 17.62 -1.96 -2.16
C ALA A 32 17.31 -0.55 -1.57
N TRP A 33 18.21 0.42 -1.72
CA TRP A 33 18.03 1.79 -1.22
C TRP A 33 17.07 2.64 -2.07
N GLU A 34 16.94 2.35 -3.36
CA GLU A 34 15.98 3.03 -4.25
C GLU A 34 14.56 2.55 -3.97
N LEU A 35 14.40 1.24 -3.71
CA LEU A 35 13.13 0.67 -3.23
C LEU A 35 12.75 1.21 -1.84
N ALA A 36 13.71 1.40 -0.94
CA ALA A 36 13.48 2.00 0.37
C ALA A 36 13.10 3.48 0.28
N PHE A 37 13.74 4.26 -0.60
CA PHE A 37 13.34 5.63 -0.91
C PHE A 37 11.92 5.66 -1.48
N MET A 38 11.60 4.67 -2.31
CA MET A 38 10.28 4.56 -2.91
C MET A 38 9.18 4.20 -1.89
N GLN A 39 9.48 3.29 -0.97
CA GLN A 39 8.57 2.96 0.13
C GLN A 39 8.39 4.13 1.12
N GLY A 40 9.47 4.89 1.37
CA GLY A 40 9.46 6.04 2.27
C GLY A 40 8.60 7.21 1.78
N SER A 41 8.65 7.55 0.48
CA SER A 41 7.85 8.65 -0.06
C SER A 41 6.37 8.29 -0.15
N LEU A 42 6.02 7.06 -0.54
CA LEU A 42 4.63 6.56 -0.51
C LEU A 42 4.06 6.60 0.92
N PHE A 43 4.86 6.29 1.93
CA PHE A 43 4.42 6.31 3.32
C PHE A 43 4.23 7.73 3.87
N ALA A 44 5.16 8.65 3.59
CA ALA A 44 5.02 10.07 3.94
C ALA A 44 3.76 10.67 3.30
N MET A 45 3.45 10.24 2.07
CA MET A 45 2.22 10.60 1.37
C MET A 45 0.98 10.07 2.10
N LEU A 46 0.95 8.76 2.36
CA LEU A 46 -0.16 8.08 3.02
C LEU A 46 -0.50 8.63 4.41
N LEU A 47 0.52 9.00 5.20
CA LEU A 47 0.36 9.70 6.47
C LEU A 47 -0.22 11.11 6.29
N GLY A 48 0.29 11.86 5.30
CA GLY A 48 -0.23 13.19 4.95
C GLY A 48 -1.70 13.19 4.53
N ALA A 49 -2.12 12.21 3.73
CA ALA A 49 -3.53 12.04 3.34
C ALA A 49 -4.43 11.71 4.54
N CYS A 50 -4.00 10.83 5.44
CA CYS A 50 -4.75 10.53 6.67
C CYS A 50 -4.92 11.77 7.55
N VAL A 51 -3.88 12.59 7.69
CA VAL A 51 -3.90 13.84 8.48
C VAL A 51 -4.84 14.87 7.86
N GLU A 52 -4.76 15.11 6.55
CA GLU A 52 -5.62 16.10 5.88
C GLU A 52 -7.09 15.66 5.82
N LEU A 53 -7.37 14.37 5.66
CA LEU A 53 -8.73 13.85 5.56
C LEU A 53 -9.41 13.64 6.91
N GLY A 54 -8.65 13.28 7.95
CA GLY A 54 -9.12 13.38 9.34
C GLY A 54 -9.57 14.81 9.68
N ALA A 55 -8.89 15.81 9.11
CA ALA A 55 -9.28 17.22 9.22
C ALA A 55 -10.48 17.62 8.31
N ALA A 56 -10.80 16.84 7.27
CA ALA A 56 -11.77 17.22 6.21
C ALA A 56 -13.25 16.86 6.47
N ARG A 57 -13.64 16.44 7.69
CA ARG A 57 -15.02 16.14 8.15
C ARG A 57 -15.77 14.94 7.51
N SER A 58 -15.47 14.48 6.30
CA SER A 58 -16.24 13.39 5.64
C SER A 58 -15.62 12.00 5.80
N GLN A 59 -16.09 11.25 6.81
CA GLN A 59 -15.60 9.90 7.15
C GLN A 59 -15.77 8.88 6.02
N LYS A 60 -16.80 9.04 5.17
CA LYS A 60 -17.02 8.16 4.00
C LYS A 60 -15.96 8.35 2.91
N ALA A 61 -15.52 9.59 2.68
CA ALA A 61 -14.48 9.88 1.70
C ALA A 61 -13.11 9.36 2.18
N LEU A 62 -12.82 9.52 3.48
CA LEU A 62 -11.65 8.92 4.10
C LEU A 62 -11.65 7.39 3.95
N LEU A 63 -12.78 6.73 4.22
CA LEU A 63 -12.90 5.27 4.06
C LEU A 63 -12.62 4.82 2.61
N LEU A 64 -13.21 5.50 1.62
CA LEU A 64 -12.97 5.19 0.20
C LEU A 64 -11.49 5.36 -0.17
N LEU A 65 -10.87 6.44 0.28
CA LEU A 65 -9.45 6.72 0.00
C LEU A 65 -8.52 5.70 0.67
N LEU A 66 -8.83 5.26 1.89
CA LEU A 66 -8.10 4.18 2.55
C LEU A 66 -8.19 2.88 1.76
N VAL A 67 -9.37 2.50 1.27
CA VAL A 67 -9.54 1.31 0.43
C VAL A 67 -8.70 1.41 -0.84
N LEU A 68 -8.80 2.53 -1.56
CA LEU A 68 -8.03 2.75 -2.79
C LEU A 68 -6.51 2.73 -2.53
N ALA A 69 -6.06 3.32 -1.41
CA ALA A 69 -4.66 3.32 -1.01
C ALA A 69 -4.15 1.91 -0.67
N VAL A 70 -4.94 1.08 0.02
CA VAL A 70 -4.59 -0.32 0.30
C VAL A 70 -4.48 -1.11 -0.99
N LEU A 71 -5.47 -1.01 -1.89
CA LEU A 71 -5.47 -1.72 -3.17
C LEU A 71 -4.28 -1.30 -4.04
N ALA A 72 -3.98 0.00 -4.11
CA ALA A 72 -2.83 0.52 -4.83
C ALA A 72 -1.49 0.05 -4.23
N GLY A 73 -1.37 0.07 -2.89
CA GLY A 73 -0.18 -0.38 -2.18
C GLY A 73 0.10 -1.87 -2.39
N ILE A 74 -0.93 -2.72 -2.29
CA ILE A 74 -0.83 -4.17 -2.56
C ILE A 74 -0.45 -4.41 -4.02
N SER A 75 -1.09 -3.74 -4.96
CA SER A 75 -0.81 -3.91 -6.40
C SER A 75 0.60 -3.47 -6.77
N THR A 76 1.09 -2.38 -6.17
CA THR A 76 2.45 -1.86 -6.40
C THR A 76 3.50 -2.83 -5.87
N HIS A 77 3.31 -3.39 -4.67
CA HIS A 77 4.22 -4.41 -4.13
C HIS A 77 4.18 -5.70 -4.95
N ALA A 78 3.00 -6.11 -5.43
CA ALA A 78 2.88 -7.23 -6.34
C ALA A 78 3.73 -7.03 -7.61
N LEU A 79 3.67 -5.85 -8.23
CA LEU A 79 4.52 -5.52 -9.37
C LEU A 79 6.01 -5.60 -9.00
N TYR A 80 6.42 -5.06 -7.86
CA TYR A 80 7.81 -5.21 -7.41
C TYR A 80 8.22 -6.68 -7.26
N TYR A 81 7.39 -7.53 -6.66
CA TYR A 81 7.71 -8.94 -6.47
C TYR A 81 7.80 -9.73 -7.79
N THR A 82 7.05 -9.34 -8.84
CA THR A 82 7.24 -9.92 -10.18
C THR A 82 8.62 -9.64 -10.76
N GLN A 83 9.20 -8.48 -10.45
CA GLN A 83 10.50 -8.05 -10.99
C GLN A 83 11.69 -8.50 -10.14
N LEU A 84 11.54 -8.48 -8.81
CA LEU A 84 12.63 -8.83 -7.88
C LEU A 84 12.79 -10.35 -7.70
N GLY A 85 11.72 -11.10 -7.98
CA GLY A 85 11.65 -12.53 -7.69
C GLY A 85 11.43 -12.81 -6.20
N LEU A 86 10.86 -13.97 -5.94
CA LEU A 86 10.59 -14.51 -4.59
C LEU A 86 11.33 -15.84 -4.43
N VAL A 87 11.50 -16.27 -3.20
CA VAL A 87 11.99 -17.61 -2.87
C VAL A 87 10.78 -18.49 -2.62
N ARG A 88 10.73 -19.64 -3.30
CA ARG A 88 9.74 -20.68 -3.00
C ARG A 88 10.31 -21.61 -1.95
N THR A 89 9.68 -21.63 -0.77
CA THR A 89 10.26 -22.27 0.44
C THR A 89 10.29 -23.80 0.36
N ASP A 90 9.38 -24.41 -0.41
CA ASP A 90 9.30 -25.87 -0.60
C ASP A 90 10.52 -26.44 -1.33
N LYS A 91 11.14 -25.64 -2.21
CA LYS A 91 12.24 -26.05 -3.09
C LYS A 91 13.52 -25.26 -2.87
N ASP A 92 13.48 -24.21 -2.05
CA ASP A 92 14.56 -23.26 -1.80
C ASP A 92 15.16 -22.68 -3.10
N LEU A 93 14.28 -22.24 -3.99
CA LEU A 93 14.64 -21.70 -5.31
C LEU A 93 14.04 -20.32 -5.52
N VAL A 94 14.81 -19.44 -6.18
CA VAL A 94 14.30 -18.15 -6.64
C VAL A 94 13.40 -18.37 -7.84
N VAL A 95 12.18 -17.85 -7.76
CA VAL A 95 11.16 -17.87 -8.80
C VAL A 95 10.75 -16.45 -9.13
N TYR A 96 10.50 -16.18 -10.41
CA TYR A 96 9.86 -14.93 -10.84
C TYR A 96 8.35 -15.21 -10.92
N PRO A 97 7.57 -14.74 -9.93
CA PRO A 97 6.17 -15.11 -9.82
C PRO A 97 5.35 -14.52 -10.96
N SER A 98 4.28 -15.23 -11.34
CA SER A 98 3.22 -14.64 -12.15
C SER A 98 2.58 -13.45 -11.40
N TRP A 99 1.88 -12.56 -12.11
CA TRP A 99 1.20 -11.43 -11.46
C TRP A 99 0.25 -11.88 -10.34
N SER A 100 -0.46 -13.00 -10.53
CA SER A 100 -1.35 -13.57 -9.51
C SER A 100 -0.60 -14.08 -8.28
N ASP A 101 0.54 -14.76 -8.46
CA ASP A 101 1.32 -15.28 -7.32
C ASP A 101 1.98 -14.14 -6.54
N ALA A 102 2.44 -13.10 -7.24
CA ALA A 102 2.99 -11.90 -6.64
C ALA A 102 1.93 -11.10 -5.87
N LEU A 103 0.72 -11.00 -6.44
CA LEU A 103 -0.42 -10.37 -5.76
C LEU A 103 -0.81 -11.15 -4.52
N TYR A 104 -0.85 -12.48 -4.60
CA TYR A 104 -1.10 -13.35 -3.46
C TYR A 104 -0.07 -13.12 -2.35
N PHE A 105 1.22 -13.16 -2.66
CA PHE A 105 2.28 -12.92 -1.67
C PHE A 105 2.18 -11.51 -1.06
N SER A 106 1.88 -10.50 -1.89
CA SER A 106 1.67 -9.12 -1.44
C SER A 106 0.48 -8.99 -0.48
N VAL A 107 -0.65 -9.63 -0.77
CA VAL A 107 -1.83 -9.63 0.13
C VAL A 107 -1.51 -10.31 1.46
N VAL A 108 -0.90 -11.50 1.40
CA VAL A 108 -0.55 -12.31 2.58
C VAL A 108 0.47 -11.59 3.46
N THR A 109 1.43 -10.87 2.85
CA THR A 109 2.41 -10.05 3.58
C THR A 109 1.77 -8.80 4.17
N PHE A 110 0.96 -8.06 3.39
CA PHE A 110 0.26 -6.86 3.84
C PHE A 110 -0.70 -7.15 5.02
N THR A 111 -1.41 -8.27 4.95
CA THR A 111 -2.31 -8.71 6.03
C THR A 111 -1.58 -9.40 7.18
N THR A 112 -0.26 -9.57 7.06
CA THR A 112 0.61 -10.24 8.05
C THR A 112 0.25 -11.70 8.32
N LEU A 113 -0.42 -12.34 7.36
CA LEU A 113 -0.84 -13.72 7.42
C LEU A 113 0.35 -14.69 7.26
N GLY A 114 1.22 -14.43 6.29
CA GLY A 114 2.51 -15.11 6.12
C GLY A 114 2.47 -16.64 6.05
N TYR A 115 1.78 -17.23 5.05
CA TYR A 115 1.69 -18.70 4.89
C TYR A 115 3.04 -19.42 4.78
N GLY A 116 4.10 -18.73 4.34
CA GLY A 116 5.47 -19.26 4.30
C GLY A 116 5.80 -20.12 3.08
N ASP A 117 4.88 -20.26 2.13
CA ASP A 117 5.09 -20.91 0.82
C ASP A 117 5.95 -20.07 -0.13
N LEU A 118 5.85 -18.74 -0.01
CA LEU A 118 6.70 -17.76 -0.68
C LEU A 118 7.36 -16.84 0.34
N ALA A 119 8.61 -16.48 0.09
CA ALA A 119 9.40 -15.59 0.94
C ALA A 119 10.17 -14.56 0.09
N PRO A 120 10.49 -13.38 0.64
CA PRO A 120 11.35 -12.43 -0.06
C PRO A 120 12.79 -12.95 -0.10
N ARG A 121 13.53 -12.62 -1.16
CA ARG A 121 14.99 -12.84 -1.20
C ARG A 121 15.66 -12.07 -0.06
N GLU A 122 16.83 -12.54 0.38
CA GLU A 122 17.56 -11.97 1.52
C GLU A 122 17.78 -10.46 1.42
N GLU A 123 18.19 -9.99 0.25
CA GLU A 123 18.42 -8.57 -0.07
C GLU A 123 17.15 -7.70 -0.07
N TYR A 124 15.97 -8.31 -0.14
CA TYR A 124 14.67 -7.62 -0.19
C TYR A 124 13.79 -7.90 1.04
N ARG A 125 14.31 -8.53 2.10
CA ARG A 125 13.57 -8.79 3.35
C ARG A 125 13.00 -7.51 3.97
N LEU A 126 13.76 -6.41 3.93
CA LEU A 126 13.33 -5.11 4.45
C LEU A 126 12.11 -4.56 3.70
N VAL A 127 12.00 -4.81 2.40
CA VAL A 127 10.86 -4.38 1.57
C VAL A 127 9.58 -5.05 2.05
N ALA A 128 9.62 -6.36 2.30
CA ALA A 128 8.48 -7.13 2.82
C ALA A 128 8.16 -6.77 4.28
N ALA A 129 9.18 -6.58 5.13
CA ALA A 129 8.99 -6.14 6.51
C ALA A 129 8.30 -4.76 6.58
N PHE A 130 8.72 -3.83 5.72
CA PHE A 130 8.08 -2.53 5.61
C PHE A 130 6.63 -2.65 5.15
N GLN A 131 6.34 -3.50 4.16
CA GLN A 131 4.97 -3.76 3.71
C GLN A 131 4.08 -4.24 4.85
N ALA A 132 4.57 -5.17 5.69
CA ALA A 132 3.81 -5.69 6.83
C ALA A 132 3.51 -4.61 7.89
N ILE A 133 4.51 -3.77 8.22
CA ILE A 133 4.33 -2.64 9.17
C ILE A 133 3.28 -1.67 8.64
N TYR A 134 3.40 -1.29 7.35
CA TYR A 134 2.44 -0.42 6.68
C TYR A 134 1.03 -1.02 6.69
N GLY A 135 0.91 -2.32 6.44
CA GLY A 135 -0.38 -3.03 6.45
C GLY A 135 -1.10 -2.91 7.79
N TYR A 136 -0.39 -3.07 8.90
CA TYR A 136 -0.96 -2.88 10.24
C TYR A 136 -1.52 -1.47 10.46
N VAL A 137 -0.76 -0.43 10.08
CA VAL A 137 -1.19 0.97 10.24
C VAL A 137 -2.46 1.24 9.43
N PHE A 138 -2.49 0.77 8.18
CA PHE A 138 -3.62 0.99 7.27
C PHE A 138 -4.86 0.22 7.66
N LEU A 139 -4.70 -1.03 8.11
CA LEU A 139 -5.80 -1.84 8.58
C LEU A 139 -6.42 -1.23 9.85
N GLY A 140 -5.60 -0.72 10.77
CA GLY A 140 -6.07 0.02 11.94
C GLY A 140 -6.88 1.27 11.58
N ALA A 141 -6.36 2.10 10.66
CA ALA A 141 -7.06 3.29 10.17
C ALA A 141 -8.37 2.96 9.45
N PHE A 142 -8.37 1.88 8.65
CA PHE A 142 -9.55 1.37 7.96
C PHE A 142 -10.64 0.96 8.95
N VAL A 143 -10.32 0.11 9.93
CA VAL A 143 -11.28 -0.35 10.94
C VAL A 143 -11.82 0.83 11.76
N GLY A 144 -10.96 1.74 12.23
CA GLY A 144 -11.38 2.90 13.01
C GLY A 144 -12.34 3.83 12.25
N THR A 145 -12.05 4.08 10.97
CA THR A 145 -12.89 4.92 10.11
C THR A 145 -14.20 4.20 9.78
N LEU A 146 -14.15 2.89 9.51
CA LEU A 146 -15.32 2.07 9.20
C LEU A 146 -16.33 2.09 10.35
N VAL A 147 -15.87 1.89 11.59
CA VAL A 147 -16.70 1.98 12.81
C VAL A 147 -17.32 3.37 12.94
N THR A 148 -16.56 4.42 12.67
CA THR A 148 -17.05 5.81 12.74
C THR A 148 -18.15 6.07 11.70
N VAL A 149 -17.99 5.58 10.47
CA VAL A 149 -19.01 5.68 9.41
C VAL A 149 -20.28 4.93 9.79
N PHE A 150 -20.16 3.70 10.32
CA PHE A 150 -21.32 2.91 10.75
C PHE A 150 -22.08 3.59 11.90
N ASN A 151 -21.37 4.15 12.87
CA ASN A 151 -22.00 4.85 13.99
C ASN A 151 -22.66 6.18 13.60
N ALA A 152 -22.23 6.80 12.49
CA ALA A 152 -22.83 8.01 11.95
C ALA A 152 -24.10 7.75 11.12
N ALA A 153 -24.45 6.49 10.83
CA ALA A 153 -25.69 6.16 10.13
C ALA A 153 -26.91 6.46 11.04
N PRO A 154 -28.00 7.05 10.50
CA PRO A 154 -29.19 7.35 11.30
C PRO A 154 -29.71 6.08 11.98
N ARG A 155 -29.72 6.05 13.31
CA ARG A 155 -30.36 4.96 14.06
C ARG A 155 -31.86 5.06 13.85
N ALA A 156 -32.51 3.96 13.44
CA ALA A 156 -33.96 3.90 13.32
C ALA A 156 -34.61 4.32 14.66
N PRO A 157 -35.75 5.03 14.66
CA PRO A 157 -36.40 5.46 15.89
C PRO A 157 -36.71 4.23 16.76
N ARG A 158 -36.25 4.22 18.01
CA ARG A 158 -36.71 3.24 19.00
C ARG A 158 -38.19 3.53 19.28
N ARG A 159 -39.07 2.62 18.87
CA ARG A 159 -40.47 2.60 19.30
C ARG A 159 -40.59 2.00 20.68
#